data_AF-A0A940JJX1-F1
#
_entry.id   AF-A0A940JJX1-F1
#
_cell.length_a   1.000
_cell.length_b   1.000
_cell.length_c   1.000
_cell.angle_alpha   90.00
_cell.angle_beta   90.00
_cell.angle_gamma   90.00
#
_symmetry.space_group_name_H-M   'P 1'
#
loop_
_entity.id
_entity.type
_entity.pdbx_description
1 polymer ?
#
loop_
_entity_poly.entity_id
_entity_poly.type
_entity_poly.pdbx_seq_one_letter_code
_entity_poly.pdbx_strand_id
1 'polypeptide(L)'
;INDNMANYVARRVVRHIISHVSDVKASKVLVMGATFKENVSDIRNSKVADVVRELKEFFLQVDVVDPHADSEELEQEYGFGLAEGIDKNYDAVIVTVCHQPYAALDDCYFTTITQPHALIADLKGIYRGKISHRNYWSF
;
A
#
# COMPACT_ATOMS: atom_id res chain seq x y z
N ILE A 1 9.08 -9.52 -2.77
CA ILE A 1 9.78 -8.22 -2.60
C ILE A 1 11.17 -8.55 -2.05
N ASN A 2 12.25 -7.89 -2.47
CA ASN A 2 13.55 -7.97 -1.78
C ASN A 2 13.87 -6.61 -1.13
N ASP A 3 14.85 -6.53 -0.24
CA ASP A 3 15.09 -5.33 0.60
C ASP A 3 15.32 -4.06 -0.24
N ASN A 4 16.06 -4.18 -1.35
CA ASN A 4 16.26 -3.10 -2.30
C ASN A 4 14.94 -2.63 -2.95
N MET A 5 14.01 -3.55 -3.20
CA MET A 5 12.71 -3.23 -3.78
C MET A 5 11.81 -2.52 -2.78
N ALA A 6 11.84 -2.89 -1.50
CA ALA A 6 11.03 -2.22 -0.48
C ALA A 6 11.40 -0.74 -0.34
N ASN A 7 12.70 -0.46 -0.22
CA ASN A 7 13.22 0.91 -0.15
C ASN A 7 12.93 1.70 -1.44
N TYR A 8 13.05 1.07 -2.61
CA TYR A 8 12.73 1.72 -3.88
C TYR A 8 11.25 2.12 -3.98
N VAL A 9 10.33 1.21 -3.60
CA VAL A 9 8.89 1.48 -3.57
C VAL A 9 8.59 2.64 -2.63
N ALA A 10 9.07 2.58 -1.39
CA ALA A 10 8.82 3.61 -0.38
C ALA A 10 9.33 4.98 -0.86
N ARG A 11 10.57 5.06 -1.36
CA ARG A 11 11.14 6.32 -1.88
C ARG A 11 10.34 6.90 -3.04
N ARG A 12 9.81 6.06 -3.92
CA ARG A 12 9.01 6.51 -5.06
C ARG A 12 7.68 7.12 -4.60
N VAL A 13 7.01 6.46 -3.66
CA VAL A 13 5.78 6.95 -3.04
C VAL A 13 6.03 8.26 -2.28
N VAL A 14 7.09 8.32 -1.49
CA VAL A 14 7.46 9.53 -0.74
C VAL A 14 7.77 10.70 -1.67
N ARG A 15 8.50 10.47 -2.78
CA ARG A 15 8.74 11.51 -3.79
C ARG A 15 7.45 12.05 -4.40
N HIS A 16 6.50 11.16 -4.69
CA HIS A 16 5.19 11.55 -5.19
C HIS A 16 4.43 12.41 -4.18
N ILE A 17 4.43 12.02 -2.91
CA ILE A 17 3.78 12.77 -1.83
C ILE A 17 4.41 14.16 -1.70
N ILE A 18 5.74 14.25 -1.61
CA ILE A 18 6.45 15.53 -1.46
C ILE A 18 6.18 16.48 -2.63
N SER A 19 5.93 15.97 -3.84
CA SER A 19 5.63 16.82 -5.00
C SER A 19 4.19 17.32 -5.07
N HIS A 20 3.26 16.75 -4.28
CA HIS A 20 1.83 17.06 -4.37
C HIS A 20 1.19 17.51 -3.05
N VAL A 21 1.82 17.22 -1.91
CA VAL A 21 1.29 17.50 -0.57
C VAL A 21 2.29 18.33 0.22
N SER A 22 1.80 19.36 0.91
CA SER A 22 2.64 20.30 1.66
C SER A 22 3.11 19.76 3.03
N ASP A 23 2.31 18.89 3.67
CA ASP A 23 2.63 18.28 4.95
C ASP A 23 2.69 16.76 4.82
N VAL A 24 3.91 16.23 4.71
CA VAL A 24 4.19 14.79 4.60
C VAL A 24 3.68 14.02 5.82
N LYS A 25 3.71 14.61 7.03
CA LYS A 25 3.29 13.90 8.25
C LYS A 25 1.78 13.70 8.32
N ALA A 26 1.03 14.57 7.64
CA ALA A 26 -0.40 14.47 7.50
C ALA A 26 -0.81 13.50 6.38
N SER A 27 0.12 13.07 5.52
CA SER A 27 -0.20 12.24 4.37
C SER A 27 -0.52 10.80 4.74
N LYS A 28 -1.56 10.27 4.10
CA LYS A 28 -2.07 8.92 4.30
C LYS A 28 -1.67 8.00 3.15
N VAL A 29 -1.10 6.86 3.49
CA VAL A 29 -0.74 5.79 2.55
C VAL A 29 -1.45 4.51 2.94
N LEU A 30 -2.18 3.92 1.99
CA LEU A 30 -2.77 2.59 2.14
C LEU A 30 -1.83 1.53 1.56
N VAL A 31 -1.54 0.49 2.32
CA VAL A 31 -0.85 -0.72 1.85
C VAL A 31 -1.86 -1.87 1.81
N MET A 32 -2.12 -2.37 0.60
CA MET A 32 -3.05 -3.48 0.35
C MET A 32 -2.26 -4.77 0.14
N GLY A 33 -2.40 -5.68 1.10
CA GLY A 33 -1.64 -6.93 1.22
C GLY A 33 -0.55 -6.81 2.28
N ALA A 34 -0.45 -7.81 3.13
CA ALA A 34 0.56 -7.95 4.19
C ALA A 34 1.19 -9.35 4.20
N THR A 35 0.52 -10.34 3.61
CA THR A 35 0.97 -11.74 3.58
C THR A 35 2.21 -11.95 2.69
N PHE A 36 2.88 -13.09 2.84
CA PHE A 36 4.06 -13.43 2.05
C PHE A 36 3.75 -13.60 0.54
N LYS A 37 2.53 -14.04 0.20
CA LYS A 37 2.07 -14.25 -1.18
C LYS A 37 0.54 -14.21 -1.27
N GLU A 38 0.06 -14.20 -2.50
CA GLU A 38 -1.37 -14.10 -2.81
C GLU A 38 -2.19 -15.27 -2.23
N ASN A 39 -3.36 -14.93 -1.69
CA ASN A 39 -4.44 -15.83 -1.24
C ASN A 39 -4.02 -16.84 -0.14
N VAL A 40 -3.08 -16.47 0.73
CA VAL A 40 -2.74 -17.21 1.94
C VAL A 40 -2.74 -16.30 3.15
N SER A 41 -2.80 -16.85 4.36
CA SER A 41 -2.69 -16.09 5.62
C SER A 41 -1.27 -15.97 6.16
N ASP A 42 -0.29 -16.70 5.60
CA ASP A 42 1.07 -16.74 6.13
C ASP A 42 1.78 -15.39 5.94
N ILE A 43 2.06 -14.70 7.04
CA ILE A 43 2.77 -13.42 7.07
C ILE A 43 4.27 -13.58 7.26
N ARG A 44 4.77 -14.79 7.60
CA ARG A 44 6.17 -14.97 7.98
C ARG A 44 7.07 -14.71 6.79
N ASN A 45 8.18 -14.01 7.05
CA ASN A 45 9.11 -13.53 6.02
C ASN A 45 8.45 -12.58 4.99
N SER A 46 7.31 -11.98 5.32
CA SER A 46 6.68 -11.00 4.43
C SER A 46 7.58 -9.78 4.31
N LYS A 47 8.05 -9.57 3.09
CA LYS A 47 8.84 -8.40 2.71
C LYS A 47 7.98 -7.15 2.50
N VAL A 48 6.67 -7.25 2.76
CA VAL A 48 5.78 -6.09 2.83
C VAL A 48 5.99 -5.31 4.12
N ALA A 49 6.34 -5.98 5.22
CA ALA A 49 6.67 -5.33 6.49
C ALA A 49 7.80 -4.32 6.33
N ASP A 50 8.80 -4.62 5.49
CA ASP A 50 9.87 -3.69 5.14
C ASP A 50 9.35 -2.43 4.43
N VAL A 51 8.38 -2.56 3.51
CA VAL A 51 7.75 -1.39 2.85
C VAL A 51 7.05 -0.52 3.88
N VAL A 52 6.27 -1.13 4.79
CA VAL A 52 5.54 -0.41 5.84
C VAL A 52 6.50 0.32 6.78
N ARG A 53 7.58 -0.35 7.22
CA ARG A 53 8.60 0.24 8.08
C ARG A 53 9.25 1.45 7.42
N GLU A 54 9.70 1.32 6.17
CA GLU A 54 10.36 2.41 5.45
C GLU A 54 9.42 3.61 5.25
N LEU A 55 8.12 3.39 4.96
CA LEU A 55 7.15 4.49 4.86
C LEU A 55 6.94 5.20 6.21
N LYS A 56 6.86 4.44 7.32
CA LYS A 56 6.77 5.01 8.67
C LYS A 56 8.03 5.78 9.07
N GLU A 57 9.22 5.37 8.61
CA GLU A 57 10.48 6.12 8.81
C GLU A 57 10.45 7.51 8.14
N PHE A 58 9.65 7.69 7.09
CA PHE A 58 9.36 9.01 6.49
C PHE A 58 8.22 9.77 7.17
N PHE A 59 7.76 9.31 8.34
CA PHE A 59 6.66 9.89 9.13
C PHE A 59 5.29 9.88 8.46
N LEU A 60 5.08 9.04 7.44
CA LEU A 60 3.78 8.87 6.80
C LEU A 60 2.81 8.12 7.72
N GLN A 61 1.52 8.45 7.62
CA GLN A 61 0.45 7.65 8.21
C GLN A 61 0.20 6.45 7.30
N VAL A 62 0.44 5.24 7.79
CA VAL A 62 0.35 4.01 6.99
C VAL A 62 -0.75 3.12 7.55
N ASP A 63 -1.78 2.94 6.74
CA ASP A 63 -2.82 1.93 6.98
C ASP A 63 -2.46 0.66 6.20
N VAL A 64 -2.61 -0.49 6.84
CA VAL A 64 -2.37 -1.79 6.20
C VAL A 64 -3.68 -2.58 6.21
N VAL A 65 -4.05 -3.16 5.08
CA VAL A 65 -5.21 -4.04 4.97
C VAL A 65 -4.82 -5.31 4.25
N ASP A 66 -5.35 -6.45 4.70
CA ASP A 66 -5.18 -7.75 4.07
C ASP A 66 -6.40 -8.61 4.41
N PRO A 67 -7.04 -9.30 3.44
CA PRO A 67 -8.23 -10.11 3.71
C PRO A 67 -7.93 -11.46 4.37
N HIS A 68 -6.66 -11.88 4.47
CA HIS A 68 -6.26 -13.18 5.01
C HIS A 68 -5.29 -13.10 6.19
N ALA A 69 -4.56 -11.99 6.36
CA ALA A 69 -3.67 -11.83 7.50
C ALA A 69 -4.45 -11.64 8.82
N ASP A 70 -3.85 -12.09 9.91
CA ASP A 70 -4.33 -11.80 11.25
C ASP A 70 -3.64 -10.55 11.81
N SER A 71 -4.41 -9.63 12.40
CA SER A 71 -3.87 -8.37 12.91
C SER A 71 -3.03 -8.53 14.17
N GLU A 72 -3.34 -9.51 15.02
CA GLU A 72 -2.58 -9.76 16.24
C GLU A 72 -1.23 -10.41 15.89
N GLU A 73 -1.21 -11.34 14.94
CA GLU A 73 0.02 -11.96 14.42
C GLU A 73 0.95 -10.91 13.78
N LEU A 74 0.40 -9.97 12.99
CA LEU A 74 1.19 -8.88 12.40
C LEU A 74 1.79 -7.94 13.46
N GLU A 75 1.03 -7.59 14.50
CA GLU A 75 1.53 -6.73 15.57
C GLU A 75 2.65 -7.44 16.36
N GLN A 76 2.48 -8.73 16.66
CA GLN A 76 3.49 -9.53 17.37
C GLN A 76 4.78 -9.72 16.56
N GLU A 77 4.68 -9.96 15.25
CA GLU A 77 5.84 -10.24 14.40
C GLU A 77 6.53 -8.96 13.88
N TYR A 78 5.76 -7.91 13.56
CA TYR A 78 6.26 -6.72 12.84
C TYR A 78 5.97 -5.38 13.52
N GLY A 79 5.23 -5.34 14.64
CA GLY A 79 4.92 -4.10 15.37
C GLY A 79 3.95 -3.17 14.63
N PHE A 80 3.09 -3.74 13.78
CA PHE A 80 1.94 -3.05 13.22
C PHE A 80 0.77 -4.00 13.01
N GLY A 81 -0.45 -3.54 13.26
CA GLY A 81 -1.68 -4.26 12.95
C GLY A 81 -2.32 -3.86 11.62
N LEU A 82 -3.45 -4.51 11.31
CA LEU A 82 -4.34 -4.12 10.23
C LEU A 82 -5.21 -2.94 10.67
N ALA A 83 -5.56 -2.08 9.72
CA ALA A 83 -6.59 -1.07 9.92
C ALA A 83 -7.97 -1.75 10.05
N GLU A 84 -8.84 -1.20 10.92
CA GLU A 84 -10.22 -1.68 11.10
C GLU A 84 -11.05 -1.61 9.80
N GLY A 85 -10.64 -0.73 8.88
CA GLY A 85 -11.22 -0.59 7.56
C GLY A 85 -10.40 0.34 6.67
N ILE A 86 -10.79 0.42 5.42
CA ILE A 86 -10.20 1.35 4.46
C ILE A 86 -10.86 2.72 4.64
N ASP A 87 -10.05 3.73 4.98
CA ASP A 87 -10.50 5.11 5.12
C ASP A 87 -10.58 5.80 3.75
N LYS A 88 -10.67 7.13 3.74
CA LYS A 88 -10.70 7.98 2.55
C LYS A 88 -9.50 8.90 2.50
N ASN A 89 -9.37 9.57 1.36
CA ASN A 89 -8.42 10.64 1.13
C ASN A 89 -6.95 10.19 1.23
N TYR A 90 -6.64 8.96 0.84
CA TYR A 90 -5.26 8.51 0.70
C TYR A 90 -4.52 9.30 -0.39
N ASP A 91 -3.29 9.68 -0.12
CA ASP A 91 -2.36 10.33 -1.06
C ASP A 91 -1.58 9.30 -1.89
N ALA A 92 -1.53 8.05 -1.40
CA ALA A 92 -1.04 6.92 -2.18
C ALA A 92 -1.70 5.61 -1.72
N VAL A 93 -1.85 4.68 -2.68
CA VAL A 93 -2.23 3.28 -2.42
C VAL A 93 -1.17 2.39 -3.04
N ILE A 94 -0.64 1.45 -2.26
CA ILE A 94 0.33 0.47 -2.70
C ILE A 94 -0.32 -0.90 -2.66
N VAL A 95 -0.46 -1.54 -3.81
CA VAL A 95 -0.94 -2.91 -3.92
C VAL A 95 0.27 -3.82 -3.96
N THR A 96 0.61 -4.39 -2.79
CA THR A 96 1.83 -5.18 -2.57
C THR A 96 1.60 -6.66 -2.89
N VAL A 97 0.43 -7.18 -2.53
CA VAL A 97 0.03 -8.58 -2.75
C VAL A 97 -1.34 -8.61 -3.42
N CYS A 98 -1.42 -9.21 -4.61
CA CYS A 98 -2.64 -9.24 -5.42
C CYS A 98 -3.58 -10.38 -5.02
N HIS A 99 -4.24 -10.24 -3.88
CA HIS A 99 -5.32 -11.14 -3.49
C HIS A 99 -6.50 -11.07 -4.48
N GLN A 100 -7.26 -12.16 -4.59
CA GLN A 100 -8.44 -12.23 -5.46
C GLN A 100 -9.45 -11.08 -5.23
N PRO A 101 -9.76 -10.67 -3.98
CA PRO A 101 -10.64 -9.51 -3.75
C PRO A 101 -10.10 -8.21 -4.34
N TYR A 102 -8.78 -8.06 -4.45
CA TYR A 102 -8.18 -6.86 -5.02
C TYR A 102 -8.24 -6.88 -6.55
N ALA A 103 -8.09 -8.05 -7.17
CA ALA A 103 -8.18 -8.17 -8.63
C ALA A 103 -9.54 -7.71 -9.22
N ALA A 104 -10.59 -7.68 -8.39
CA ALA A 104 -11.92 -7.20 -8.75
C ALA A 104 -12.09 -5.67 -8.64
N LEU A 105 -11.12 -4.96 -8.06
CA LEU A 105 -11.16 -3.50 -7.91
C LEU A 105 -10.87 -2.82 -9.25
N ASP A 106 -11.34 -1.59 -9.40
CA ASP A 106 -11.20 -0.81 -10.62
C ASP A 106 -10.85 0.66 -10.33
N ASP A 107 -10.70 1.43 -11.40
CA ASP A 107 -10.38 2.86 -11.34
C ASP A 107 -11.41 3.64 -10.52
N CYS A 108 -12.70 3.32 -10.71
CA CYS A 108 -13.79 3.94 -9.96
C CYS A 108 -13.61 3.72 -8.46
N TYR A 109 -13.35 2.48 -8.03
CA TYR A 109 -13.07 2.18 -6.62
C TYR A 109 -11.94 3.05 -6.07
N PHE A 110 -10.78 3.10 -6.74
CA PHE A 110 -9.65 3.90 -6.27
C PHE A 110 -10.00 5.39 -6.17
N THR A 111 -10.86 5.91 -7.04
CA THR A 111 -11.31 7.31 -6.91
C THR A 111 -12.11 7.59 -5.64
N THR A 112 -12.80 6.59 -5.07
CA THR A 112 -13.65 6.77 -3.88
C THR A 112 -12.85 6.87 -2.58
N ILE A 113 -11.64 6.30 -2.55
CA ILE A 113 -10.79 6.22 -1.34
C ILE A 113 -9.58 7.16 -1.40
N THR A 114 -9.26 7.73 -2.56
CA THR A 114 -8.04 8.51 -2.75
C THR A 114 -8.27 9.97 -3.13
N GLN A 115 -7.32 10.83 -2.79
CA GLN A 115 -7.24 12.19 -3.30
C GLN A 115 -7.04 12.22 -4.82
N PRO A 116 -7.47 13.27 -5.55
CA PRO A 116 -7.30 13.36 -7.01
C PRO A 116 -5.86 13.19 -7.49
N HIS A 117 -4.88 13.64 -6.70
CA HIS A 117 -3.47 13.56 -7.04
C HIS A 117 -2.83 12.21 -6.69
N ALA A 118 -3.57 11.29 -6.06
CA ALA A 118 -2.96 10.11 -5.45
C ALA A 118 -2.26 9.19 -6.46
N LEU A 119 -1.25 8.47 -5.96
CA LEU A 119 -0.53 7.44 -6.71
C LEU A 119 -1.05 6.06 -6.37
N ILE A 120 -1.44 5.29 -7.39
CA ILE A 120 -1.68 3.85 -7.31
C ILE A 120 -0.39 3.13 -7.73
N ALA A 121 0.33 2.60 -6.75
CA ALA A 121 1.55 1.81 -6.92
C ALA A 121 1.21 0.32 -6.93
N ASP A 122 1.16 -0.28 -8.11
CA ASP A 122 0.80 -1.69 -8.31
C ASP A 122 2.05 -2.53 -8.58
N LEU A 123 2.49 -3.31 -7.58
CA LEU A 123 3.75 -4.05 -7.68
C LEU A 123 3.69 -5.25 -8.62
N LYS A 124 2.49 -5.70 -9.02
CA LYS A 124 2.30 -6.82 -9.96
C LYS A 124 1.79 -6.36 -11.32
N GLY A 125 1.27 -5.15 -11.43
CA GLY A 125 0.77 -4.56 -12.67
C GLY A 125 -0.60 -5.08 -13.12
N ILE A 126 -1.41 -5.62 -12.20
CA ILE A 126 -2.76 -6.13 -12.50
C ILE A 126 -3.75 -5.04 -12.96
N TYR A 127 -3.46 -3.77 -12.70
CA TYR A 127 -4.26 -2.62 -13.14
C TYR A 127 -3.64 -1.83 -14.30
N ARG A 128 -2.62 -2.37 -14.99
CA ARG A 128 -2.00 -1.70 -16.13
C ARG A 128 -3.04 -1.42 -17.22
N GLY A 129 -3.16 -0.15 -17.61
CA GLY A 129 -4.15 0.31 -18.59
C GLY A 129 -5.59 0.38 -18.06
N LYS A 130 -5.83 0.13 -16.76
CA LYS A 130 -7.15 0.23 -16.13
C LYS A 130 -7.30 1.50 -15.31
N ILE A 131 -6.22 1.99 -14.67
CA ILE A 131 -6.24 3.22 -13.88
C ILE A 131 -6.03 4.43 -14.78
N SER A 132 -6.98 5.37 -14.76
CA SER A 132 -6.96 6.56 -15.62
C SER A 132 -7.26 7.85 -14.86
N HIS A 133 -7.98 7.78 -13.74
CA HIS A 133 -8.32 8.95 -12.93
C HIS A 133 -7.29 9.28 -11.85
N ARG A 134 -6.24 8.46 -11.71
CA ARG A 134 -5.16 8.64 -10.73
C ARG A 134 -3.80 8.46 -11.39
N ASN A 135 -2.76 8.95 -10.71
CA ASN A 135 -1.40 8.61 -11.11
C ASN A 135 -1.20 7.11 -10.92
N TYR A 136 -0.61 6.45 -11.91
CA TYR A 136 -0.39 5.01 -11.88
C TYR A 136 1.08 4.69 -12.08
N TRP A 137 1.58 3.76 -11.29
CA TRP A 137 2.90 3.19 -11.46
C TRP A 137 2.87 1.69 -11.18
N SER A 138 3.55 0.93 -12.03
CA SER A 138 3.89 -0.46 -11.74
C SER A 138 5.36 -0.72 -12.07
N PHE A 139 5.92 -1.78 -11.49
CA PHE A 139 7.22 -2.31 -11.89
C PHE A 139 7.23 -2.79 -13.36
#